data_AF-A0AAU0F021-F1
#
_entry.id   AF-A0AAU0F021-F1
#
_cell.length_a   1.000
_cell.length_b   1.000
_cell.length_c   1.000
_cell.angle_alpha   90.00
_cell.angle_beta   90.00
_cell.angle_gamma   90.00
#
_symmetry.space_group_name_H-M   'P 1'
#
loop_
_entity.id
_entity.type
_entity.pdbx_description
1 polymer ?
#
loop_
_entity_poly.entity_id
_entity_poly.type
_entity_poly.pdbx_seq_one_letter_code
_entity_poly.pdbx_strand_id
1 'polypeptide(L)'
;MFYILIGIIFFGNQEAMMIVFSSFIAFIYHYLIDSSKSLKANFIETSGGILILFLITAFFKETDRNLVVKYIALILFLFSIVFLLKKKYVS
;
A
#
# COMPACT_ATOMS: atom_id res chain seq x y z
N MET A 1 8.28 -8.55 7.62
CA MET A 1 9.76 -8.44 7.71
C MET A 1 10.25 -7.05 7.31
N PHE A 2 9.89 -6.54 6.13
CA PHE A 2 10.29 -5.18 5.67
C PHE A 2 9.90 -4.05 6.64
N TYR A 3 8.65 -4.04 7.17
CA TYR A 3 8.21 -3.05 8.15
C TYR A 3 9.04 -3.03 9.45
N ILE A 4 9.49 -4.21 9.91
CA ILE A 4 10.30 -4.34 11.12
C ILE A 4 11.72 -3.80 10.87
N LEU A 5 12.29 -4.08 9.69
CA LEU A 5 13.58 -3.54 9.27
C LEU A 5 13.59 -2.01 9.21
N ILE A 6 12.57 -1.39 8.59
CA ILE A 6 12.47 0.08 8.59
C ILE A 6 12.22 0.63 10.01
N GLY A 7 11.50 -0.11 10.85
CA GLY A 7 11.32 0.26 12.26
C GLY A 7 12.63 0.34 13.03
N ILE A 8 13.55 -0.59 12.78
CA ILE A 8 14.89 -0.58 13.37
C ILE A 8 15.72 0.59 12.82
N ILE A 9 15.71 0.80 11.50
CA ILE A 9 16.49 1.85 10.83
C ILE A 9 16.06 3.26 11.28
N PHE A 10 14.75 3.48 11.43
CA PHE A 10 14.20 4.79 11.78
C PHE A 10 13.90 4.94 13.28
N PHE A 11 14.39 4.03 14.12
CA PHE A 11 14.19 4.05 15.58
C PHE A 11 12.71 4.20 15.98
N GLY A 12 11.81 3.57 15.22
CA GLY A 12 10.36 3.65 15.45
C GLY A 12 9.70 4.98 15.04
N ASN A 13 10.40 5.89 14.36
CA ASN A 13 9.81 7.12 13.81
C ASN A 13 8.78 6.78 12.73
N GLN A 14 7.50 6.86 13.10
CA GLN A 14 6.39 6.46 12.26
C GLN A 14 6.23 7.29 10.99
N GLU A 15 6.61 8.58 11.01
CA GLU A 15 6.50 9.45 9.84
C GLU A 15 7.51 9.07 8.75
N ALA A 16 8.77 8.84 9.15
CA ALA A 16 9.82 8.38 8.25
C ALA A 16 9.53 6.96 7.73
N MET A 17 9.05 6.08 8.60
CA MET A 17 8.62 4.72 8.22
C MET A 17 7.46 4.74 7.23
N MET A 18 6.46 5.62 7.42
CA MET A 18 5.35 5.79 6.48
C MET A 18 5.86 6.14 5.09
N ILE A 19 6.79 7.09 4.97
CA ILE A 19 7.34 7.52 3.68
C ILE A 19 8.01 6.34 2.96
N VAL A 20 8.92 5.64 3.63
CA VAL A 20 9.68 4.53 3.02
C VAL A 20 8.79 3.33 2.69
N PHE A 21 7.84 3.01 3.58
CA PHE A 21 6.87 1.94 3.34
C PHE A 21 5.99 2.25 2.12
N SER A 22 5.58 3.50 1.98
CA SER A 22 4.76 3.98 0.87
C SER A 22 5.49 3.93 -0.47
N SER A 23 6.77 4.35 -0.49
CA SER A 23 7.61 4.22 -1.68
C SER A 23 7.78 2.76 -2.13
N PHE A 24 7.95 1.84 -1.18
CA PHE A 24 8.05 0.41 -1.47
C PHE A 24 6.75 -0.18 -2.01
N ILE A 25 5.61 0.17 -1.43
CA ILE A 25 4.28 -0.26 -1.93
C ILE A 25 4.05 0.27 -3.36
N ALA A 26 4.36 1.53 -3.63
CA ALA A 26 4.23 2.11 -4.97
C ALA A 26 5.09 1.37 -6.00
N PHE A 27 6.32 0.99 -5.62
CA PHE A 27 7.21 0.19 -6.46
C PHE A 27 6.65 -1.22 -6.73
N ILE A 28 6.13 -1.89 -5.70
CA ILE A 28 5.47 -3.19 -5.85
C ILE A 28 4.28 -3.09 -6.81
N TYR A 29 3.41 -2.09 -6.65
CA TYR A 29 2.29 -1.90 -7.56
C TYR A 29 2.71 -1.56 -8.97
N HIS A 30 3.81 -0.82 -9.15
CA HIS A 30 4.35 -0.59 -10.48
C HIS A 30 4.71 -1.91 -11.15
N TYR A 31 5.22 -2.89 -10.42
CA TYR A 31 5.53 -4.20 -10.95
C TYR A 31 4.29 -5.09 -11.15
N LEU A 32 3.39 -5.15 -10.15
CA LEU A 32 2.24 -6.07 -10.12
C LEU A 32 1.07 -5.65 -11.02
N ILE A 33 0.88 -4.35 -11.28
CA ILE A 33 -0.23 -3.89 -12.14
C ILE A 33 0.04 -4.33 -13.57
N ASP A 34 -0.81 -5.24 -14.05
CA ASP A 34 -0.78 -5.74 -15.41
C ASP A 34 -1.53 -4.77 -16.34
N SER A 35 -0.81 -4.14 -17.27
CA SER A 35 -1.38 -3.18 -18.21
C SER A 35 -2.29 -3.82 -19.26
N SER A 36 -2.26 -5.14 -19.42
CA SER A 36 -3.17 -5.88 -20.30
C SER A 36 -4.55 -6.14 -19.66
N LYS A 37 -4.65 -6.04 -18.34
CA LYS A 37 -5.90 -6.26 -17.59
C LYS A 37 -6.69 -4.96 -17.44
N SER A 38 -8.02 -5.11 -17.39
CA SER A 38 -8.91 -3.99 -17.08
C SER A 38 -8.66 -3.45 -15.67
N LEU A 39 -8.98 -2.15 -15.44
CA LEU A 39 -8.87 -1.50 -14.14
C LEU A 39 -9.61 -2.28 -13.05
N LYS A 40 -10.79 -2.81 -13.36
CA LYS A 40 -11.59 -3.63 -12.43
C LYS A 40 -10.87 -4.90 -12.00
N ALA A 41 -10.20 -5.60 -12.93
CA ALA A 41 -9.48 -6.84 -12.62
C ALA A 41 -8.26 -6.58 -11.73
N ASN A 42 -7.42 -5.59 -12.09
CA ASN A 42 -6.29 -5.18 -11.26
C ASN A 42 -6.73 -4.70 -9.87
N PHE A 43 -7.86 -3.98 -9.79
CA PHE A 43 -8.41 -3.51 -8.52
C PHE A 43 -8.91 -4.67 -7.66
N ILE A 44 -9.60 -5.67 -8.23
CA ILE A 44 -10.07 -6.86 -7.48
C ILE A 44 -8.88 -7.63 -6.90
N GLU A 45 -7.88 -7.95 -7.73
CA GLU A 45 -6.68 -8.69 -7.31
C GLU A 45 -5.91 -7.93 -6.20
N THR A 46 -5.83 -6.61 -6.30
CA THR A 46 -5.15 -5.78 -5.30
C THR A 46 -6.00 -5.59 -4.04
N SER A 47 -7.33 -5.50 -4.19
CA SER A 47 -8.27 -5.30 -3.09
C SER A 47 -8.32 -6.48 -2.12
N GLY A 48 -8.05 -7.71 -2.60
CA GLY A 48 -7.94 -8.89 -1.75
C GLY A 48 -6.82 -8.76 -0.72
N GLY A 49 -5.68 -8.19 -1.11
CA GLY A 49 -4.57 -7.90 -0.19
C GLY A 49 -4.91 -6.80 0.82
N ILE A 50 -5.63 -5.77 0.39
CA ILE A 50 -6.02 -4.63 1.24
C ILE A 50 -7.10 -5.05 2.26
N LEU A 51 -8.04 -5.90 1.88
CA LEU A 51 -9.08 -6.45 2.77
C LEU A 51 -8.48 -7.30 3.89
N ILE A 52 -7.48 -8.12 3.59
CA ILE A 52 -6.76 -8.91 4.59
C ILE A 52 -6.04 -7.99 5.58
N LEU A 53 -5.39 -6.92 5.09
CA LEU A 53 -4.77 -5.91 5.96
C LEU A 53 -5.82 -5.23 6.85
N PHE A 54 -6.99 -4.86 6.31
CA PHE A 54 -8.07 -4.23 7.06
C PHE A 54 -8.64 -5.15 8.17
N LEU A 55 -8.82 -6.44 7.87
CA LEU A 55 -9.29 -7.43 8.86
C LEU A 55 -8.27 -7.63 9.99
N ILE A 56 -6.98 -7.74 9.66
CA ILE A 56 -5.90 -7.85 10.65
C ILE A 56 -5.88 -6.59 11.55
N THR A 57 -6.09 -5.42 10.96
CA THR A 57 -6.15 -4.12 11.67
C THR A 57 -7.27 -4.05 12.70
N ALA A 58 -8.41 -4.69 12.43
CA ALA A 58 -9.57 -4.63 13.31
C ALA A 58 -9.31 -5.20 14.71
N PHE A 59 -8.26 -6.02 14.88
CA PHE A 59 -7.86 -6.64 16.14
C PHE A 59 -6.79 -5.86 16.92
N PHE A 60 -6.34 -4.69 16.43
CA PHE A 60 -5.37 -3.84 17.14
C PHE A 60 -6.05 -2.88 18.13
N LYS A 61 -5.28 -2.40 19.12
CA LYS A 61 -5.73 -1.38 20.09
C LYS A 61 -6.08 -0.07 19.37
N GLU A 62 -6.98 0.74 19.95
CA GLU A 62 -7.50 1.96 19.30
C GLU A 62 -6.41 2.94 18.83
N THR A 63 -5.34 3.10 19.61
CA THR A 63 -4.21 3.98 19.27
C THR A 63 -3.51 3.54 17.99
N ASP A 64 -3.47 2.23 17.73
CA ASP A 64 -2.87 1.62 16.54
C ASP A 64 -3.82 1.67 15.34
N ARG A 65 -5.15 1.69 15.56
CA ARG A 65 -6.14 1.74 14.47
C ARG A 65 -6.02 2.99 13.61
N ASN A 66 -5.85 4.18 14.20
CA ASN A 66 -5.73 5.42 13.44
C ASN A 66 -4.49 5.43 12.53
N LEU A 67 -3.38 4.89 13.04
CA LEU A 67 -2.15 4.77 12.27
C LEU A 67 -2.38 3.84 11.08
N VAL A 68 -3.00 2.68 11.30
CA VAL A 68 -3.22 1.71 10.24
C VAL A 68 -4.22 2.19 9.20
N VAL A 69 -5.28 2.92 9.58
CA VAL A 69 -6.19 3.56 8.62
C VAL A 69 -5.45 4.53 7.70
N LYS A 70 -4.50 5.31 8.23
CA LYS A 70 -3.64 6.19 7.41
C LYS A 70 -2.80 5.38 6.41
N TYR A 71 -2.20 4.27 6.84
CA TYR A 71 -1.46 3.38 5.94
C TYR A 71 -2.35 2.80 4.83
N ILE A 72 -3.56 2.35 5.16
CA ILE A 72 -4.50 1.79 4.17
C ILE A 72 -4.92 2.85 3.14
N ALA A 73 -5.27 4.06 3.58
CA ALA A 73 -5.62 5.16 2.69
C ALA A 73 -4.48 5.49 1.72
N LEU A 74 -3.24 5.51 2.24
CA LEU A 74 -2.04 5.79 1.44
C LEU A 74 -1.75 4.70 0.40
N ILE A 75 -1.95 3.43 0.77
CA ILE A 75 -1.84 2.29 -0.16
C ILE A 75 -2.84 2.43 -1.33
N LEU A 76 -4.10 2.75 -1.04
CA LEU A 76 -5.14 2.94 -2.06
C LEU A 76 -4.85 4.10 -3.00
N PHE A 77 -4.35 5.21 -2.45
CA PHE A 77 -3.97 6.38 -3.23
C PHE A 77 -2.82 6.08 -4.19
N LEU A 78 -1.77 5.42 -3.70
CA LEU A 78 -0.61 5.03 -4.52
C LEU A 78 -0.96 4.05 -5.62
N PHE A 79 -1.81 3.05 -5.33
CA PHE A 79 -2.33 2.14 -6.34
C PHE A 79 -2.97 2.91 -7.50
N SER A 80 -3.84 3.88 -7.17
CA SER A 80 -4.56 4.68 -8.16
C SER A 80 -3.62 5.52 -9.03
N ILE A 81 -2.62 6.17 -8.42
CA ILE A 81 -1.60 6.94 -9.16
C ILE A 81 -0.82 6.05 -10.11
N VAL A 82 -0.26 4.95 -9.61
CA VAL A 82 0.60 4.06 -10.40
C VAL A 82 -0.18 3.45 -11.56
N PHE A 83 -1.43 3.05 -11.32
CA PHE A 83 -2.32 2.54 -12.36
C PHE A 83 -2.52 3.58 -13.49
N LEU A 84 -2.90 4.82 -13.12
CA LEU A 84 -3.13 5.90 -14.09
C LEU A 84 -1.88 6.20 -14.92
N LEU A 85 -0.71 6.25 -14.26
CA LEU A 85 0.57 6.47 -14.94
C LEU A 85 0.88 5.33 -15.92
N LYS A 86 0.78 4.07 -15.49
CA LYS A 86 1.06 2.91 -16.36
C LYS A 86 0.12 2.87 -17.57
N LYS A 87 -1.17 3.15 -17.37
CA LYS A 87 -2.16 3.20 -18.47
C LYS A 87 -1.81 4.27 -19.51
N LYS A 88 -1.29 5.43 -19.08
CA LYS A 88 -0.87 6.51 -19.98
C LYS A 88 0.30 6.13 -20.89
N TYR A 89 1.20 5.25 -20.43
CA TYR A 89 2.41 4.86 -21.18
C TYR A 89 2.24 3.60 -22.04
N VAL A 90 1.17 2.82 -21.82
CA VAL A 90 0.89 1.58 -22.58
C VAL A 90 -0.23 1.78 -23.62
N SER A 91 -0.96 2.90 -23.54
CA SER A 91 -1.91 3.35 -24.57
C SER A 91 -1.21 4.12 -25.69
#